data_AF-A0A7Y5L2A1-F1
#
_entry.id   AF-A0A7Y5L2A1-F1
#
_cell.length_a   1.000
_cell.length_b   1.000
_cell.length_c   1.000
_cell.angle_alpha   90.00
_cell.angle_beta   90.00
_cell.angle_gamma   90.00
#
_symmetry.space_group_name_H-M   'P 1'
#
loop_
_entity.id
_entity.type
_entity.pdbx_description
1 polymer ?
#
loop_
_entity_poly.entity_id
_entity_poly.type
_entity_poly.pdbx_seq_one_letter_code
_entity_poly.pdbx_strand_id
1 'polypeptide(L)'
;MTTTAVRTGYCPTNAELDSLSRAIRRLAQSFARGQGRAGEDDLYQIGMEASHRVIPSYVPGGKATLITFCVHRARGAMLNACETDERALAMARAIHRGTHALSSALRESTVDEVLEEDPPARRHRLDEAKNAYAAAGAMGLLAQPETPEEQIILAEESALLRERVEAALAKLDVVDRTLVRECTMADRSLAEVARIIELDYEQARYRFVKALAELGRTLRECLR
;
A
#
# COMPACT_ATOMS: atom_id res chain seq x y z
N MET A 1 7.86 -41.03 -11.44
CA MET A 1 8.62 -40.61 -10.26
C MET A 1 9.40 -39.36 -10.62
N THR A 2 8.85 -38.18 -10.35
CA THR A 2 9.50 -36.89 -10.58
C THR A 2 10.31 -36.52 -9.34
N THR A 3 11.63 -36.58 -9.46
CA THR A 3 12.55 -36.18 -8.40
C THR A 3 12.54 -34.65 -8.30
N THR A 4 11.88 -34.11 -7.29
CA THR A 4 11.90 -32.68 -6.98
C THR A 4 13.31 -32.32 -6.50
N ALA A 5 14.14 -31.80 -7.40
CA ALA A 5 15.45 -31.28 -7.04
C ALA A 5 15.25 -30.07 -6.10
N VAL A 6 15.67 -30.22 -4.85
CA VAL A 6 15.72 -29.12 -3.88
C VAL A 6 16.66 -28.07 -4.46
N ARG A 7 16.13 -26.90 -4.85
CA ARG A 7 16.94 -25.75 -5.24
C ARG A 7 17.76 -25.32 -4.03
N THR A 8 19.01 -25.72 -3.99
CA THR A 8 20.00 -25.15 -3.07
C THR A 8 20.22 -23.70 -3.50
N GLY A 9 19.73 -22.74 -2.71
CA GLY A 9 19.94 -21.32 -2.97
C GLY A 9 21.43 -20.98 -3.00
N TYR A 10 21.80 -19.95 -3.77
CA TYR A 10 23.17 -19.47 -3.81
C TYR A 10 23.58 -18.90 -2.44
N CYS A 11 24.78 -19.27 -1.97
CA CYS A 11 25.36 -18.80 -0.72
C CYS A 11 26.63 -17.98 -1.04
N PRO A 12 26.62 -16.65 -0.84
CA PRO A 12 27.76 -15.79 -1.14
C PRO A 12 28.89 -16.01 -0.12
N THR A 13 30.11 -15.78 -0.57
CA THR A 13 31.29 -15.72 0.30
C THR A 13 31.29 -14.43 1.14
N ASN A 14 32.00 -14.45 2.28
CA ASN A 14 32.16 -13.25 3.11
C ASN A 14 32.78 -12.08 2.33
N ALA A 15 33.75 -12.35 1.45
CA ALA A 15 34.39 -11.33 0.62
C ALA A 15 33.41 -10.69 -0.38
N GLU A 16 32.48 -11.46 -0.93
CA GLU A 16 31.40 -10.96 -1.80
C GLU A 16 30.40 -10.10 -1.00
N LEU A 17 30.02 -10.52 0.21
CA LEU A 17 29.15 -9.76 1.10
C LEU A 17 29.79 -8.42 1.52
N ASP A 18 31.07 -8.41 1.87
CA ASP A 18 31.80 -7.18 2.22
C ASP A 18 31.92 -6.23 1.03
N SER A 19 32.10 -6.77 -0.17
CA SER A 19 32.16 -5.98 -1.40
C SER A 19 30.80 -5.41 -1.77
N LEU A 20 29.74 -6.19 -1.61
CA LEU A 20 28.36 -5.76 -1.77
C LEU A 20 28.00 -4.66 -0.77
N SER A 21 28.26 -4.84 0.52
CA SER A 21 27.99 -3.84 1.56
C SER A 21 28.66 -2.50 1.24
N ARG A 22 29.94 -2.51 0.84
CA ARG A 22 30.66 -1.30 0.40
C ARG A 22 30.07 -0.66 -0.85
N ALA A 23 29.50 -1.44 -1.77
CA ALA A 23 28.81 -0.92 -2.95
C ALA A 23 27.47 -0.28 -2.57
N ILE A 24 26.66 -0.94 -1.72
CA ILE A 24 25.39 -0.42 -1.23
C ILE A 24 25.59 0.86 -0.40
N ARG A 25 26.62 0.92 0.46
CA ARG A 25 26.94 2.14 1.22
C ARG A 25 27.30 3.32 0.32
N ARG A 26 28.12 3.10 -0.71
CA ARG A 26 28.44 4.15 -1.70
C ARG A 26 27.20 4.61 -2.46
N LEU A 27 26.29 3.69 -2.78
CA LEU A 27 25.02 4.02 -3.41
C LEU A 27 24.15 4.88 -2.48
N ALA A 28 23.96 4.45 -1.23
CA ALA A 28 23.19 5.21 -0.22
C ALA A 28 23.74 6.62 -0.02
N GLN A 29 25.08 6.78 0.07
CA GLN A 29 25.74 8.08 0.12
C GLN A 29 25.41 8.97 -1.09
N SER A 30 25.42 8.40 -2.29
CA SER A 30 25.08 9.13 -3.51
C SER A 30 23.63 9.60 -3.49
N PHE A 31 22.71 8.77 -3.00
CA PHE A 31 21.30 9.13 -2.87
C PHE A 31 21.07 10.19 -1.80
N ALA A 32 21.66 10.03 -0.62
CA ALA A 32 21.55 11.00 0.47
C ALA A 32 22.06 12.39 0.04
N ARG A 33 23.16 12.45 -0.72
CA ARG A 33 23.69 13.73 -1.26
C ARG A 33 22.81 14.33 -2.35
N GLY A 34 22.21 13.51 -3.22
CA GLY A 34 21.42 13.99 -4.35
C GLY A 34 19.97 14.36 -4.00
N GLN A 35 19.36 13.60 -3.09
CA GLN A 35 17.94 13.73 -2.72
C GLN A 35 17.75 14.49 -1.39
N GLY A 36 18.78 14.54 -0.53
CA GLY A 36 18.87 15.44 0.63
C GLY A 36 17.84 15.23 1.75
N ARG A 37 17.11 14.10 1.79
CA ARG A 37 15.97 13.91 2.70
C ARG A 37 16.01 12.62 3.52
N ALA A 38 16.27 11.48 2.90
CA ALA A 38 16.46 10.22 3.62
C ALA A 38 17.89 10.13 4.17
N GLY A 39 18.04 9.65 5.40
CA GLY A 39 19.34 9.45 6.03
C GLY A 39 20.19 8.43 5.27
N GLU A 40 21.51 8.64 5.22
CA GLU A 40 22.43 7.69 4.59
C GLU A 40 22.27 6.28 5.17
N ASP A 41 22.16 6.17 6.50
CA ASP A 41 22.06 4.88 7.19
C ASP A 41 20.73 4.17 6.91
N ASP A 42 19.62 4.91 6.81
CA ASP A 42 18.30 4.36 6.46
C ASP A 42 18.31 3.80 5.03
N LEU A 43 18.83 4.58 4.08
CA LEU A 43 18.95 4.15 2.69
C LEU A 43 19.89 2.94 2.57
N TYR A 44 20.99 2.93 3.32
CA TYR A 44 21.89 1.79 3.39
C TYR A 44 21.17 0.53 3.89
N GLN A 45 20.40 0.64 4.97
CA GLN A 45 19.64 -0.49 5.53
C GLN A 45 18.61 -1.02 4.54
N ILE A 46 17.83 -0.14 3.90
CA ILE A 46 16.85 -0.48 2.87
C ILE A 46 17.52 -1.21 1.70
N GLY A 47 18.65 -0.68 1.22
CA GLY A 47 19.41 -1.30 0.14
C GLY A 47 19.98 -2.67 0.48
N MET A 48 20.46 -2.84 1.72
CA MET A 48 20.98 -4.12 2.21
C MET A 48 19.87 -5.15 2.35
N GLU A 49 18.72 -4.77 2.90
CA GLU A 49 17.57 -5.66 3.02
C GLU A 49 17.07 -6.12 1.65
N ALA A 50 16.90 -5.18 0.70
CA ALA A 50 16.51 -5.50 -0.66
C ALA A 50 17.51 -6.44 -1.35
N SER A 51 18.82 -6.24 -1.10
CA SER A 51 19.87 -7.12 -1.61
C SER A 51 19.77 -8.53 -1.02
N HIS A 52 19.63 -8.65 0.32
CA HIS A 52 19.55 -9.95 0.98
C HIS A 52 18.36 -10.79 0.54
N ARG A 53 17.21 -10.16 0.27
CA ARG A 53 16.01 -10.87 -0.24
C ARG A 53 16.25 -11.54 -1.58
N VAL A 54 17.14 -11.00 -2.43
CA VAL A 54 17.35 -11.52 -3.79
C VAL A 54 18.59 -12.41 -3.93
N ILE A 55 19.51 -12.41 -2.96
CA ILE A 55 20.73 -13.23 -2.97
C ILE A 55 20.46 -14.71 -3.24
N PRO A 56 19.49 -15.39 -2.57
CA PRO A 56 19.26 -16.82 -2.80
C PRO A 56 18.88 -17.18 -4.23
N SER A 57 18.35 -16.20 -4.99
CA SER A 57 17.91 -16.33 -6.38
C SER A 57 19.00 -16.00 -7.40
N TYR A 58 20.18 -15.55 -6.95
CA TYR A 58 21.30 -15.26 -7.86
C TYR A 58 21.85 -16.54 -8.49
N VAL A 59 22.14 -16.48 -9.79
CA VAL A 59 22.71 -17.59 -10.56
C VAL A 59 24.16 -17.29 -10.91
N PRO A 60 25.15 -17.98 -10.30
CA PRO A 60 26.56 -17.78 -10.62
C PRO A 60 26.87 -18.22 -12.06
N GLY A 61 27.80 -17.52 -12.72
CA GLY A 61 28.17 -17.75 -14.12
C GLY A 61 27.27 -17.06 -15.16
N GLY A 62 26.26 -16.31 -14.72
CA GLY A 62 25.47 -15.44 -15.59
C GLY A 62 26.25 -14.22 -16.12
N LYS A 63 25.56 -13.37 -16.91
CA LYS A 63 26.14 -12.15 -17.51
C LYS A 63 26.43 -11.04 -16.49
N ALA A 64 25.84 -11.09 -15.30
CA ALA A 64 25.97 -10.09 -14.26
C ALA A 64 26.68 -10.66 -13.04
N THR A 65 27.57 -9.87 -12.44
CA THR A 65 28.15 -10.21 -11.13
C THR A 65 27.08 -10.11 -10.04
N LEU A 66 27.28 -10.80 -8.90
CA LEU A 66 26.41 -10.70 -7.73
C LEU A 66 26.20 -9.24 -7.31
N ILE A 67 27.28 -8.45 -7.29
CA ILE A 67 27.24 -7.04 -6.92
C ILE A 67 26.32 -6.28 -7.87
N THR A 68 26.50 -6.43 -9.19
CA THR A 68 25.65 -5.76 -10.19
C THR A 68 24.18 -6.16 -10.04
N PHE A 69 23.90 -7.45 -9.83
CA PHE A 69 22.56 -7.97 -9.64
C PHE A 69 21.86 -7.37 -8.40
N CYS A 70 22.53 -7.39 -7.25
CA CYS A 70 21.98 -6.85 -6.00
C CYS A 70 21.88 -5.33 -6.00
N VAL A 71 22.90 -4.62 -6.51
CA VAL A 71 22.91 -3.15 -6.59
C VAL A 71 21.73 -2.61 -7.39
N HIS A 72 21.33 -3.30 -8.46
CA HIS A 72 20.17 -2.88 -9.26
C HIS A 72 18.87 -2.91 -8.43
N ARG A 73 18.67 -3.96 -7.63
CA ARG A 73 17.50 -4.12 -6.74
C ARG A 73 17.53 -3.14 -5.58
N ALA A 74 18.69 -2.97 -4.95
CA ALA A 74 18.90 -1.99 -3.90
C ALA A 74 18.61 -0.56 -4.38
N ARG A 75 19.05 -0.20 -5.59
CA ARG A 75 18.78 1.10 -6.20
C ARG A 75 17.28 1.36 -6.35
N GLY A 76 16.52 0.38 -6.84
CA GLY A 76 15.06 0.49 -6.98
C GLY A 76 14.37 0.70 -5.64
N ALA A 77 14.76 -0.07 -4.62
CA ALA A 77 14.21 0.07 -3.27
C ALA A 77 14.51 1.44 -2.64
N MET A 78 15.75 1.94 -2.78
CA MET A 78 16.13 3.27 -2.29
C MET A 78 15.38 4.40 -3.01
N LEU A 79 15.20 4.29 -4.34
CA LEU A 79 14.41 5.27 -5.12
C LEU A 79 12.97 5.31 -4.61
N ASN A 80 12.33 4.16 -4.49
CA ASN A 80 10.95 4.07 -4.00
C ASN A 80 10.81 4.63 -2.58
N ALA A 81 11.79 4.38 -1.70
CA ALA A 81 11.80 4.96 -0.36
C ALA A 81 11.89 6.49 -0.40
N CYS A 82 12.80 7.06 -1.19
CA CYS A 82 12.90 8.52 -1.36
C CYS A 82 11.60 9.13 -1.90
N GLU A 83 10.96 8.48 -2.88
CA GLU A 83 9.69 8.95 -3.42
C GLU A 83 8.55 8.86 -2.40
N THR A 84 8.50 7.79 -1.62
CA THR A 84 7.49 7.61 -0.57
C THR A 84 7.63 8.68 0.51
N ASP A 85 8.86 8.97 0.95
CA ASP A 85 9.14 10.05 1.90
C ASP A 85 8.76 11.42 1.33
N GLU A 86 9.05 11.66 0.05
CA GLU A 86 8.66 12.91 -0.62
C GLU A 86 7.13 13.06 -0.70
N ARG A 87 6.41 11.99 -1.03
CA ARG A 87 4.93 11.99 -1.04
C ARG A 87 4.38 12.24 0.36
N ALA A 88 4.92 11.57 1.39
CA ALA A 88 4.51 11.75 2.77
C ALA A 88 4.74 13.21 3.25
N LEU A 89 5.88 13.80 2.91
CA LEU A 89 6.18 15.21 3.19
C LEU A 89 5.27 16.17 2.43
N ALA A 90 5.01 15.93 1.15
CA ALA A 90 4.10 16.75 0.35
C ALA A 90 2.69 16.72 0.94
N MET A 91 2.21 15.54 1.35
CA MET A 91 0.93 15.35 2.03
C MET A 91 0.90 16.07 3.38
N ALA A 92 1.94 15.91 4.21
CA ALA A 92 2.04 16.60 5.50
C ALA A 92 2.01 18.12 5.35
N ARG A 93 2.71 18.67 4.34
CA ARG A 93 2.68 20.10 4.02
C ARG A 93 1.32 20.56 3.51
N ALA A 94 0.62 19.72 2.75
CA ALA A 94 -0.73 20.03 2.27
C ALA A 94 -1.73 20.06 3.42
N ILE A 95 -1.69 19.05 4.31
CA ILE A 95 -2.49 19.01 5.54
C ILE A 95 -2.19 20.21 6.42
N HIS A 96 -0.91 20.51 6.68
CA HIS A 96 -0.52 21.64 7.51
C HIS A 96 -1.02 22.99 6.94
N ARG A 97 -0.96 23.17 5.61
CA ARG A 97 -1.54 24.36 4.96
C ARG A 97 -3.06 24.40 5.11
N GLY A 98 -3.75 23.27 4.93
CA GLY A 98 -5.19 23.17 5.12
C GLY A 98 -5.65 23.44 6.56
N THR A 99 -4.94 22.90 7.55
CA THR A 99 -5.24 23.13 8.97
C THR A 99 -4.90 24.55 9.39
N HIS A 100 -3.82 25.15 8.89
CA HIS A 100 -3.52 26.56 9.12
C HIS A 100 -4.60 27.46 8.53
N ALA A 101 -5.01 27.25 7.27
CA ALA A 101 -6.07 28.03 6.62
C ALA A 101 -7.42 27.91 7.35
N LEU A 102 -7.76 26.71 7.81
CA LEU A 102 -8.97 26.48 8.61
C LEU A 102 -8.85 27.13 10.01
N SER A 103 -7.71 27.00 10.66
CA SER A 103 -7.44 27.59 11.98
C SER A 103 -7.48 29.12 11.90
N SER A 104 -6.90 29.75 10.88
CA SER A 104 -7.00 31.19 10.67
C SER A 104 -8.45 31.62 10.40
N ALA A 105 -9.21 30.85 9.61
CA ALA A 105 -10.63 31.12 9.39
C ALA A 105 -11.48 30.98 10.67
N LEU A 106 -11.05 30.16 11.64
CA LEU A 106 -11.77 29.91 12.89
C LEU A 106 -11.30 30.78 14.07
N ARG A 107 -10.03 31.23 14.10
CA ARG A 107 -9.47 32.03 15.20
C ARG A 107 -9.74 33.52 15.09
N GLU A 108 -9.97 34.06 13.89
CA GLU A 108 -10.26 35.50 13.67
C GLU A 108 -11.76 35.79 13.70
N SER A 109 -12.52 35.01 14.45
CA SER A 109 -13.96 34.97 14.29
C SER A 109 -14.60 34.57 15.60
N THR A 110 -14.88 35.56 16.45
CA THR A 110 -16.00 35.42 17.37
C THR A 110 -17.28 35.22 16.56
N VAL A 111 -18.30 34.54 17.12
CA VAL A 111 -19.55 34.25 16.40
C VAL A 111 -20.22 35.52 15.84
N ASP A 112 -19.93 36.67 16.44
CA ASP A 112 -20.39 38.00 16.03
C ASP A 112 -19.54 38.67 14.91
N GLU A 113 -18.28 38.25 14.67
CA GLU A 113 -17.39 38.79 13.61
C GLU A 113 -17.46 38.00 12.28
N VAL A 114 -17.72 36.69 12.35
CA VAL A 114 -18.50 35.99 11.29
C VAL A 114 -19.86 36.70 11.24
N LEU A 115 -20.85 36.44 10.40
CA LEU A 115 -22.04 37.34 10.26
C LEU A 115 -21.71 38.78 9.77
N GLU A 116 -20.83 39.56 10.38
CA GLU A 116 -20.42 40.91 9.93
C GLU A 116 -19.37 40.92 8.80
N GLU A 117 -18.57 39.86 8.66
CA GLU A 117 -17.60 39.76 7.57
C GLU A 117 -18.27 39.73 6.18
N ASP A 118 -17.77 40.55 5.25
CA ASP A 118 -18.26 40.68 3.87
C ASP A 118 -18.38 39.30 3.19
N PRO A 119 -19.57 38.90 2.70
CA PRO A 119 -19.81 37.57 2.12
C PRO A 119 -18.82 37.09 1.03
N PRO A 120 -18.29 37.93 0.13
CA PRO A 120 -17.31 37.49 -0.87
C PRO A 120 -15.95 37.14 -0.26
N ALA A 121 -15.48 37.86 0.75
CA ALA A 121 -14.22 37.56 1.44
C ALA A 121 -14.28 36.21 2.16
N ARG A 122 -15.40 35.94 2.85
CA ARG A 122 -15.64 34.64 3.49
C ARG A 122 -15.70 33.49 2.49
N ARG A 123 -16.36 33.71 1.35
CA ARG A 123 -16.48 32.70 0.28
C ARG A 123 -15.12 32.38 -0.34
N HIS A 124 -14.30 33.40 -0.57
CA HIS A 124 -12.93 33.24 -1.06
C HIS A 124 -12.07 32.39 -0.10
N ARG A 125 -12.09 32.69 1.21
CA ARG A 125 -11.34 31.92 2.22
C ARG A 125 -11.79 30.46 2.27
N LEU A 126 -13.10 30.21 2.21
CA LEU A 126 -13.65 28.84 2.17
C LEU A 126 -13.27 28.10 0.89
N ASP A 127 -13.27 28.77 -0.25
CA ASP A 127 -12.88 28.18 -1.53
C ASP A 127 -11.38 27.90 -1.59
N GLU A 128 -10.51 28.76 -1.03
CA GLU A 128 -9.08 28.48 -0.85
C GLU A 128 -8.84 27.25 0.03
N ALA A 129 -9.55 27.14 1.17
CA ALA A 129 -9.45 25.99 2.05
C ALA A 129 -9.91 24.69 1.33
N LYS A 130 -11.05 24.74 0.62
CA LYS A 130 -11.54 23.61 -0.18
C LYS A 130 -10.55 23.21 -1.27
N ASN A 131 -9.98 24.17 -1.99
CA ASN A 131 -9.01 23.92 -3.05
C ASN A 131 -7.70 23.35 -2.49
N ALA A 132 -7.24 23.79 -1.32
CA ALA A 132 -6.08 23.22 -0.65
C ALA A 132 -6.32 21.77 -0.22
N TYR A 133 -7.51 21.44 0.30
CA TYR A 133 -7.91 20.08 0.61
C TYR A 133 -8.05 19.20 -0.63
N ALA A 134 -8.64 19.73 -1.71
CA ALA A 134 -8.76 19.02 -2.98
C ALA A 134 -7.37 18.75 -3.59
N ALA A 135 -6.45 19.71 -3.53
CA ALA A 135 -5.07 19.53 -3.98
C ALA A 135 -4.31 18.51 -3.11
N ALA A 136 -4.56 18.47 -1.80
CA ALA A 136 -4.01 17.45 -0.90
C ALA A 136 -4.51 16.04 -1.27
N GLY A 137 -5.81 15.91 -1.56
CA GLY A 137 -6.42 14.66 -2.04
C GLY A 137 -5.91 14.25 -3.42
N ALA A 138 -5.77 15.20 -4.34
CA ALA A 138 -5.27 14.95 -5.69
C ALA A 138 -3.78 14.54 -5.70
N MET A 139 -2.96 15.08 -4.81
CA MET A 139 -1.56 14.63 -4.66
C MET A 139 -1.46 13.21 -4.10
N GLY A 140 -2.43 12.74 -3.32
CA GLY A 140 -2.57 11.32 -2.95
C GLY A 140 -2.99 10.43 -4.13
N LEU A 141 -3.68 10.99 -5.13
CA LEU A 141 -4.09 10.30 -6.36
C LEU A 141 -3.00 10.29 -7.46
N LEU A 142 -1.97 11.14 -7.36
CA LEU A 142 -0.78 11.12 -8.22
C LEU A 142 0.24 10.04 -7.77
N ALA A 143 -0.25 8.86 -7.37
CA ALA A 143 0.61 7.69 -7.31
C ALA A 143 1.18 7.47 -8.72
N GLN A 144 2.51 7.31 -8.85
CA GLN A 144 3.10 6.98 -10.14
C GLN A 144 2.37 5.76 -10.73
N PRO A 145 2.12 5.73 -12.05
CA PRO A 145 1.55 4.54 -12.68
C PRO A 145 2.48 3.36 -12.36
N GLU A 146 1.90 2.31 -11.79
CA GLU A 146 2.61 1.08 -11.43
C GLU A 146 3.47 0.64 -12.61
N THR A 147 4.76 0.41 -12.34
CA THR A 147 5.67 -0.12 -13.36
C THR A 147 5.13 -1.45 -13.89
N PRO A 148 5.42 -1.86 -15.14
CA PRO A 148 4.98 -3.14 -15.68
C PRO A 148 5.37 -4.32 -14.77
N GLU A 149 6.54 -4.24 -14.13
CA GLU A 149 7.00 -5.22 -13.15
C GLU A 149 6.15 -5.23 -11.86
N GLU A 150 5.73 -4.06 -11.35
CA GLU A 150 4.82 -3.95 -10.21
C GLU A 150 3.42 -4.46 -10.54
N GLN A 151 2.93 -4.21 -11.76
CA GLN A 151 1.63 -4.71 -12.20
C GLN A 151 1.60 -6.25 -12.22
N ILE A 152 2.71 -6.90 -12.60
CA ILE A 152 2.84 -8.36 -12.57
C ILE A 152 2.80 -8.86 -11.11
N ILE A 153 3.57 -8.24 -10.22
CA ILE A 153 3.62 -8.62 -8.80
C ILE A 153 2.22 -8.45 -8.17
N LEU A 154 1.56 -7.33 -8.41
CA LEU A 154 0.21 -7.07 -7.89
C LEU A 154 -0.84 -8.01 -8.47
N ALA A 155 -0.71 -8.40 -9.75
CA ALA A 155 -1.59 -9.39 -10.35
C ALA A 155 -1.39 -10.78 -9.71
N GLU A 156 -0.15 -11.19 -9.46
CA GLU A 156 0.18 -12.45 -8.77
C GLU A 156 -0.33 -12.45 -7.32
N GLU A 157 -0.10 -11.36 -6.59
CA GLU A 157 -0.60 -11.19 -5.21
C GLU A 157 -2.13 -11.17 -5.16
N SER A 158 -2.77 -10.48 -6.10
CA SER A 158 -4.24 -10.44 -6.23
C SER A 158 -4.82 -11.80 -6.58
N ALA A 159 -4.14 -12.60 -7.42
CA ALA A 159 -4.55 -13.95 -7.76
C ALA A 159 -4.49 -14.87 -6.53
N LEU A 160 -3.39 -14.82 -5.77
CA LEU A 160 -3.23 -15.58 -4.53
C LEU A 160 -4.27 -15.18 -3.47
N LEU A 161 -4.53 -13.88 -3.32
CA LEU A 161 -5.56 -13.37 -2.42
C LEU A 161 -6.94 -13.85 -2.84
N ARG A 162 -7.26 -13.81 -4.14
CA ARG A 162 -8.53 -14.30 -4.68
C ARG A 162 -8.71 -15.79 -4.42
N GLU A 163 -7.69 -16.62 -4.65
CA GLU A 163 -7.75 -18.06 -4.34
C GLU A 163 -8.02 -18.32 -2.85
N ARG A 164 -7.36 -17.57 -1.96
CA ARG A 164 -7.58 -17.70 -0.51
C ARG A 164 -8.98 -17.29 -0.10
N VAL A 165 -9.50 -16.20 -0.65
CA VAL A 165 -10.87 -15.75 -0.40
C VAL A 165 -11.88 -16.78 -0.90
N GLU A 166 -11.69 -17.33 -2.10
CA GLU A 166 -12.55 -18.38 -2.65
C GLU A 166 -12.51 -19.67 -1.80
N ALA A 167 -11.32 -20.09 -1.36
CA ALA A 167 -11.16 -21.23 -0.48
C ALA A 167 -11.85 -21.02 0.89
N ALA A 168 -11.82 -19.79 1.42
CA ALA A 168 -12.51 -19.44 2.65
C ALA A 168 -14.04 -19.39 2.47
N LEU A 169 -14.52 -18.81 1.36
CA LEU A 169 -15.94 -18.80 0.99
C LEU A 169 -16.50 -20.21 0.77
N ALA A 170 -15.68 -21.13 0.25
CA ALA A 170 -16.07 -22.52 0.02
C ALA A 170 -16.41 -23.28 1.32
N LYS A 171 -15.91 -22.82 2.48
CA LYS A 171 -16.24 -23.41 3.79
C LYS A 171 -17.60 -22.98 4.34
N LEU A 172 -18.14 -21.86 3.84
CA LEU A 172 -19.48 -21.40 4.21
C LEU A 172 -20.54 -22.25 3.50
N ASP A 173 -21.72 -22.35 4.11
CA ASP A 173 -22.87 -22.95 3.44
C ASP A 173 -23.30 -22.13 2.21
N VAL A 174 -24.11 -22.74 1.35
CA VAL A 174 -24.50 -22.15 0.06
C VAL A 174 -25.23 -20.82 0.24
N VAL A 175 -26.10 -20.71 1.25
CA VAL A 175 -26.91 -19.52 1.49
C VAL A 175 -26.05 -18.39 2.05
N ASP A 176 -25.20 -18.69 3.03
CA ASP A 176 -24.26 -17.72 3.63
C ASP A 176 -23.26 -17.22 2.59
N ARG A 177 -22.77 -18.11 1.72
CA ARG A 177 -21.87 -17.77 0.62
C ARG A 177 -22.52 -16.84 -0.40
N THR A 178 -23.77 -17.12 -0.78
CA THR A 178 -24.53 -16.26 -1.70
C THR A 178 -24.78 -14.89 -1.08
N LEU A 179 -25.16 -14.82 0.20
CA LEU A 179 -25.31 -13.56 0.92
C LEU A 179 -24.03 -12.72 0.90
N VAL A 180 -22.88 -13.33 1.21
CA VAL A 180 -21.60 -12.63 1.21
C VAL A 180 -21.21 -12.16 -0.20
N ARG A 181 -21.30 -13.03 -1.21
CA ARG A 181 -20.91 -12.68 -2.58
C ARG A 181 -21.76 -11.55 -3.15
N GLU A 182 -23.08 -11.68 -3.08
CA GLU A 182 -23.98 -10.69 -3.70
C GLU A 182 -23.89 -9.33 -3.02
N CYS A 183 -23.75 -9.29 -1.68
CA CYS A 183 -23.67 -8.02 -0.95
C CYS A 183 -22.29 -7.35 -1.04
N THR A 184 -21.19 -8.10 -1.16
CA THR A 184 -19.82 -7.53 -1.12
C THR A 184 -19.14 -7.43 -2.48
N MET A 185 -19.46 -8.33 -3.42
CA MET A 185 -18.84 -8.37 -4.74
C MET A 185 -19.76 -7.85 -5.84
N ALA A 186 -21.08 -8.05 -5.72
CA ALA A 186 -22.06 -7.59 -6.70
C ALA A 186 -22.79 -6.29 -6.29
N ASP A 187 -22.42 -5.71 -5.14
CA ASP A 187 -22.96 -4.46 -4.59
C ASP A 187 -24.50 -4.41 -4.50
N ARG A 188 -25.14 -5.56 -4.26
CA ARG A 188 -26.59 -5.63 -4.06
C ARG A 188 -26.93 -5.33 -2.60
N SER A 189 -28.09 -4.73 -2.38
CA SER A 189 -28.56 -4.53 -1.02
C SER A 189 -28.95 -5.87 -0.37
N LEU A 190 -28.70 -6.00 0.93
CA LEU A 190 -29.06 -7.20 1.68
C LEU A 190 -30.56 -7.56 1.55
N ALA A 191 -31.43 -6.55 1.45
CA ALA A 191 -32.87 -6.72 1.27
C ALA A 191 -33.24 -7.27 -0.12
N GLU A 192 -32.47 -6.97 -1.17
CA GLU A 192 -32.64 -7.60 -2.49
C GLU A 192 -32.21 -9.05 -2.46
N VAL A 193 -31.04 -9.33 -1.87
CA VAL A 193 -30.51 -10.70 -1.79
C VAL A 193 -31.42 -11.59 -0.95
N ALA A 194 -31.92 -11.09 0.18
CA ALA A 194 -32.88 -11.79 1.04
C ALA A 194 -34.14 -12.22 0.27
N ARG A 195 -34.68 -11.34 -0.58
CA ARG A 195 -35.84 -11.66 -1.45
C ARG A 195 -35.51 -12.74 -2.47
N ILE A 196 -34.32 -12.72 -3.07
CA ILE A 196 -33.89 -13.70 -4.09
C ILE A 196 -33.76 -15.10 -3.49
N ILE A 197 -33.22 -15.21 -2.27
CA ILE A 197 -32.99 -16.48 -1.57
C ILE A 197 -34.17 -16.89 -0.67
N GLU A 198 -35.30 -16.18 -0.77
CA GLU A 198 -36.53 -16.42 -0.01
C GLU A 198 -36.34 -16.46 1.52
N LEU A 199 -35.51 -15.56 2.05
CA LEU A 199 -35.32 -15.37 3.49
C LEU A 199 -35.99 -14.10 4.00
N ASP A 200 -36.48 -14.17 5.24
CA ASP A 200 -36.84 -12.97 5.98
C ASP A 200 -35.60 -12.08 6.19
N TYR A 201 -35.81 -10.76 6.18
CA TYR A 201 -34.72 -9.80 6.27
C TYR A 201 -33.90 -9.95 7.56
N GLU A 202 -34.54 -10.19 8.71
CA GLU A 202 -33.83 -10.33 9.97
C GLU A 202 -33.00 -11.62 10.00
N GLN A 203 -33.51 -12.70 9.39
CA GLN A 203 -32.77 -13.94 9.22
C GLN A 203 -31.56 -13.74 8.30
N ALA A 204 -31.74 -13.08 7.15
CA ALA A 204 -30.66 -12.77 6.22
C ALA A 204 -29.59 -11.89 6.90
N ARG A 205 -29.99 -10.89 7.69
CA ARG A 205 -29.07 -10.03 8.46
C ARG A 205 -28.26 -10.82 9.46
N TYR A 206 -28.91 -11.66 10.28
CA TYR A 206 -28.21 -12.49 11.25
C TYR A 206 -27.20 -13.42 10.59
N ARG A 207 -27.62 -14.12 9.52
CA ARG A 207 -26.76 -15.05 8.78
C ARG A 207 -25.59 -14.35 8.11
N PHE A 208 -25.83 -13.20 7.48
CA PHE A 208 -24.78 -12.40 6.84
C PHE A 208 -23.69 -11.97 7.83
N VAL A 209 -24.08 -11.44 9.01
CA VAL A 209 -23.12 -11.04 10.05
C VAL A 209 -22.34 -12.24 10.57
N LYS A 210 -23.01 -13.37 10.81
CA LYS A 210 -22.38 -14.63 11.24
C LYS A 210 -21.37 -15.13 10.21
N ALA A 211 -21.75 -15.14 8.94
CA ALA A 211 -20.92 -15.56 7.82
C ALA A 211 -19.66 -14.68 7.69
N LEU A 212 -19.78 -13.36 7.82
CA LEU A 212 -18.62 -12.45 7.82
C LEU A 212 -17.66 -12.72 8.99
N ALA A 213 -18.20 -12.99 10.18
CA ALA A 213 -17.39 -13.31 11.36
C ALA A 213 -16.65 -14.66 11.22
N GLU A 214 -17.26 -15.63 10.56
CA GLU A 214 -16.65 -16.93 10.25
C GLU A 214 -15.59 -16.83 9.14
N LEU A 215 -15.89 -16.07 8.08
CA LEU A 215 -14.95 -15.78 7.00
C LEU A 215 -13.70 -15.06 7.54
N GLY A 216 -13.89 -14.06 8.40
CA GLY A 216 -12.77 -13.33 9.03
C GLY A 216 -11.91 -14.21 9.94
N ARG A 217 -12.48 -15.22 10.62
CA ARG A 217 -11.71 -16.22 11.38
C ARG A 217 -10.90 -17.11 10.46
N THR A 218 -11.54 -17.66 9.43
CA THR A 218 -10.90 -18.53 8.44
C THR A 218 -9.74 -17.84 7.73
N LEU A 219 -9.93 -16.60 7.29
CA LEU A 219 -8.88 -15.83 6.61
C LEU A 219 -7.68 -15.56 7.52
N ARG A 220 -7.90 -15.27 8.81
CA ARG A 220 -6.81 -15.11 9.79
C ARG A 220 -6.02 -16.39 10.01
N GLU A 221 -6.68 -17.55 10.00
CA GLU A 221 -6.02 -18.85 10.12
C GLU A 221 -5.20 -19.20 8.89
N CYS A 222 -5.67 -18.84 7.69
CA CYS A 222 -4.93 -19.05 6.43
C CYS A 222 -3.77 -18.07 6.20
N LEU A 223 -3.71 -16.96 6.95
CA LEU A 223 -2.65 -15.94 6.87
C LEU A 223 -1.51 -16.15 7.88
N ARG A 224 -1.63 -17.14 8.76
CA ARG A 224 -0.55 -17.58 9.65
C ARG A 224 0.26 -18.69 9.00
#